data_AF-A0A1F8RSQ4-F1
#
_entry.id   AF-A0A1F8RSQ4-F1
#
_cell.length_a   1.000
_cell.length_b   1.000
_cell.length_c   1.000
_cell.angle_alpha   90.00
_cell.angle_beta   90.00
_cell.angle_gamma   90.00
#
_symmetry.space_group_name_H-M   'P 1'
#
loop_
_entity.id
_entity.type
_entity.pdbx_description
1 polymer ?
#
loop_
_entity_poly.entity_id
_entity_poly.type
_entity_poly.pdbx_seq_one_letter_code
_entity_poly.pdbx_strand_id
1 'polypeptide(L)'
;MRILSLGFPMPGPSVDNHTFANAPTFFDYDALVVDPQALSRLIEEVVSGSAEHTTRSGERVVNAPTSPDAVGLADLLRDRQEETARLLARGGLVVCFAYPNVVHHQVASFTGCDRYFWLPAPPGLQYREPFLRRGTGSEIIPTEHDHPFGPFVHQFRGKLAYQAYFADDAPGFPDLSGRVFARSAGGAAVALELSLGRGRAVFLPPPVRPPSGDQRYAYSNALQDAIRHTLRLAATSGPPAWLHEHELPGLSERLAARDEAERQVAQAQDALTAAEERVQELDRYRRLLWQEGKYGLEEPVRDALALLGFRLVPQDIDTPAQVHLEVGRRGQQVALLEVEASDEAVGMDGHYRLRRRLEEAIAGGKPKRGLLIINGYRTQPPSQRAAQYQDALRVAAESLRYCVTTTEQLFHACRAALEGDEATVHAFRERLLTTEGVLKED
;
A
#
# COMPACT_ATOMS: atom_id res chain seq x y z
N MET A 1 -21.61 -21.84 -11.27
CA MET A 1 -20.81 -20.64 -11.55
C MET A 1 -19.74 -21.02 -12.56
N ARG A 2 -19.80 -20.49 -13.77
CA ARG A 2 -18.78 -20.61 -14.82
C ARG A 2 -18.21 -19.22 -15.12
N ILE A 3 -16.89 -19.13 -15.18
CA ILE A 3 -16.15 -17.89 -15.43
C ILE A 3 -15.37 -18.04 -16.72
N LEU A 4 -15.49 -17.07 -17.62
CA LEU A 4 -14.65 -16.96 -18.81
C LEU A 4 -13.57 -15.91 -18.55
N SER A 5 -12.31 -16.33 -18.55
CA SER A 5 -11.17 -15.43 -18.43
C SER A 5 -10.57 -15.12 -19.80
N LEU A 6 -10.49 -13.84 -20.14
CA LEU A 6 -10.07 -13.31 -21.42
C LEU A 6 -8.78 -12.51 -21.25
N GLY A 7 -7.66 -13.06 -21.75
CA GLY A 7 -6.36 -12.41 -21.68
C GLY A 7 -5.65 -12.46 -20.33
N PHE A 8 -6.27 -13.04 -19.29
CA PHE A 8 -5.70 -13.17 -17.96
C PHE A 8 -5.73 -14.63 -17.46
N PRO A 9 -4.64 -15.41 -17.57
CA PRO A 9 -4.65 -16.83 -17.23
C PRO A 9 -4.99 -17.10 -15.76
N MET A 10 -6.13 -17.72 -15.52
CA MET A 10 -6.68 -18.04 -14.20
C MET A 10 -6.87 -19.56 -14.04
N PRO A 11 -6.14 -20.23 -13.12
CA PRO A 11 -6.38 -21.64 -12.82
C PRO A 11 -7.68 -21.81 -12.03
N GLY A 12 -8.45 -22.84 -12.35
CA GLY A 12 -9.62 -23.23 -11.56
C GLY A 12 -10.55 -24.15 -12.35
N PRO A 13 -11.28 -25.06 -11.67
CA PRO A 13 -12.20 -25.99 -12.35
C PRO A 13 -13.44 -25.29 -12.93
N SER A 14 -13.72 -24.05 -12.50
CA SER A 14 -14.85 -23.24 -12.96
C SER A 14 -14.47 -22.18 -13.99
N VAL A 15 -13.20 -22.15 -14.42
CA VAL A 15 -12.64 -21.09 -15.25
C VAL A 15 -12.20 -21.63 -16.61
N ASP A 16 -12.78 -21.09 -17.67
CA ASP A 16 -12.34 -21.32 -19.04
C ASP A 16 -11.44 -20.16 -19.48
N ASN A 17 -10.24 -20.44 -19.99
CA ASN A 17 -9.28 -19.41 -20.40
C ASN A 17 -9.21 -19.32 -21.92
N HIS A 18 -9.49 -18.14 -22.47
CA HIS A 18 -9.57 -17.92 -23.91
C HIS A 18 -9.04 -16.53 -24.30
N THR A 19 -8.91 -16.31 -25.61
CA THR A 19 -8.77 -14.97 -26.19
C THR A 19 -10.13 -14.48 -26.69
N PHE A 20 -10.25 -13.19 -27.01
CA PHE A 20 -11.47 -12.67 -27.65
C PHE A 20 -11.78 -13.33 -29.00
N ALA A 21 -10.77 -13.88 -29.69
CA ALA A 21 -10.96 -14.57 -30.96
C ALA A 21 -11.53 -15.98 -30.79
N ASN A 22 -10.99 -16.77 -29.86
CA ASN A 22 -11.31 -18.20 -29.75
C ASN A 22 -12.30 -18.56 -28.63
N ALA A 23 -12.79 -17.57 -27.90
CA ALA A 23 -13.73 -17.78 -26.83
C ALA A 23 -15.09 -18.31 -27.35
N PRO A 24 -15.72 -19.26 -26.62
CA PRO A 24 -17.14 -19.53 -26.80
C PRO A 24 -17.98 -18.28 -26.44
N THR A 25 -19.29 -18.34 -26.72
CA THR A 25 -20.14 -17.15 -26.55
C THR A 25 -20.13 -16.68 -25.09
N PHE A 26 -19.96 -15.36 -24.88
CA PHE A 26 -19.78 -14.85 -23.52
C PHE A 26 -21.01 -15.06 -22.64
N PHE A 27 -22.21 -14.99 -23.23
CA PHE A 27 -23.48 -15.19 -22.52
C PHE A 27 -23.79 -16.65 -22.17
N ASP A 28 -22.86 -17.59 -22.33
CA ASP A 28 -22.95 -18.91 -21.70
C ASP A 28 -22.35 -18.94 -20.28
N TYR A 29 -21.70 -17.85 -19.85
CA TYR A 29 -20.96 -17.75 -18.59
C TYR A 29 -21.59 -16.81 -17.56
N ASP A 30 -21.42 -17.11 -16.28
CA ASP A 30 -21.98 -16.28 -15.21
C ASP A 30 -21.16 -14.99 -15.02
N ALA A 31 -19.86 -15.04 -15.31
CA ALA A 31 -18.98 -13.88 -15.23
C ALA A 31 -17.85 -13.91 -16.26
N LEU A 32 -17.37 -12.72 -16.63
CA LEU A 32 -16.17 -12.49 -17.43
C LEU A 32 -15.08 -11.89 -16.55
N VAL A 33 -13.83 -12.32 -16.73
CA VAL A 33 -12.64 -11.63 -16.23
C VAL A 33 -11.82 -11.20 -17.42
N VAL A 34 -11.58 -9.90 -17.57
CA VAL A 34 -11.03 -9.34 -18.81
C VAL A 34 -9.80 -8.49 -18.51
N ASP A 35 -8.68 -8.85 -19.15
CA ASP A 35 -7.57 -7.93 -19.37
C ASP A 35 -7.73 -7.27 -20.75
N PRO A 36 -8.21 -6.00 -20.82
CA PRO A 36 -8.42 -5.33 -22.08
C PRO A 36 -7.10 -4.97 -22.78
N GLN A 37 -5.95 -5.02 -22.10
CA GLN A 37 -4.65 -4.87 -22.76
C GLN A 37 -4.35 -6.07 -23.68
N ALA A 38 -4.79 -7.28 -23.33
CA ALA A 38 -4.70 -8.44 -24.21
C ALA A 38 -5.59 -8.31 -25.44
N LEU A 39 -6.79 -7.73 -25.31
CA LEU A 39 -7.66 -7.42 -26.45
C LEU A 39 -7.01 -6.40 -27.38
N SER A 40 -6.50 -5.28 -26.85
CA SER A 40 -5.78 -4.30 -27.66
C SER A 40 -4.62 -4.93 -28.42
N ARG A 41 -3.84 -5.82 -27.79
CA ARG A 41 -2.74 -6.54 -28.46
C ARG A 41 -3.23 -7.43 -29.60
N LEU A 42 -4.29 -8.21 -29.39
CA LEU A 42 -4.90 -9.04 -30.43
C LEU A 42 -5.32 -8.20 -31.64
N ILE A 43 -5.96 -7.04 -31.41
CA ILE A 43 -6.37 -6.13 -32.48
C ILE A 43 -5.16 -5.67 -33.29
N GLU A 44 -4.12 -5.17 -32.62
CA GLU A 44 -2.91 -4.68 -33.30
C GLU A 44 -2.15 -5.80 -34.04
N GLU A 45 -2.13 -7.01 -33.48
CA GLU A 45 -1.50 -8.17 -34.12
C GLU A 45 -2.21 -8.58 -35.41
N VAL A 46 -3.55 -8.59 -35.41
CA VAL A 46 -4.34 -8.91 -36.61
C VAL A 46 -4.25 -7.78 -37.65
N VAL A 47 -4.27 -6.52 -37.21
CA VAL A 47 -4.16 -5.35 -38.09
C VAL A 47 -2.80 -5.30 -38.77
N SER A 48 -1.72 -5.50 -38.03
CA SER A 48 -0.35 -5.46 -38.54
C SER A 48 0.07 -6.76 -39.25
N GLY A 49 -0.68 -7.84 -39.06
CA GLY A 49 -0.32 -9.17 -39.55
C GLY A 49 0.87 -9.80 -38.81
N SER A 50 1.19 -9.34 -37.60
CA SER A 50 2.34 -9.82 -36.85
C SER A 50 2.12 -11.18 -36.17
N ALA A 51 0.86 -11.59 -36.00
CA ALA A 51 0.50 -12.92 -35.50
C ALA A 51 -0.83 -13.41 -36.11
N GLU A 52 -0.94 -14.73 -36.28
CA GLU A 52 -2.18 -15.36 -36.73
C GLU A 52 -3.08 -15.69 -35.54
N HIS A 53 -4.37 -15.37 -35.70
CA HIS A 53 -5.42 -15.67 -34.73
C HIS A 53 -6.52 -16.47 -35.41
N THR A 54 -7.11 -17.41 -34.68
CA THR A 54 -8.22 -18.23 -35.17
C THR A 54 -9.42 -18.17 -34.25
N THR A 55 -10.60 -18.32 -34.83
CA THR A 55 -11.84 -18.50 -34.08
C THR A 55 -11.85 -19.86 -33.38
N ARG A 56 -12.83 -20.08 -32.50
CA ARG A 56 -13.03 -21.40 -31.86
C ARG A 56 -13.21 -22.52 -32.88
N SER A 57 -13.82 -22.22 -34.02
CA SER A 57 -14.07 -23.17 -35.12
C SER A 57 -12.86 -23.37 -36.02
N GLY A 58 -11.77 -22.64 -35.79
CA GLY A 58 -10.53 -22.73 -36.57
C GLY A 58 -10.45 -21.78 -37.76
N GLU A 59 -11.43 -20.90 -37.97
CA GLU A 59 -11.41 -19.92 -39.05
C GLU A 59 -10.38 -18.84 -38.75
N ARG A 60 -9.65 -18.36 -39.77
CA ARG A 60 -8.68 -17.28 -39.58
C ARG A 60 -9.37 -15.97 -39.29
N VAL A 61 -8.82 -15.19 -38.37
CA VAL A 61 -9.25 -13.81 -38.12
C VAL A 61 -8.40 -12.86 -38.96
N VAL A 62 -9.05 -12.00 -39.76
CA VAL A 62 -8.37 -11.10 -40.70
C VAL A 62 -8.90 -9.67 -40.60
N ASN A 63 -8.04 -8.66 -40.82
CA ASN A 63 -8.46 -7.25 -40.88
C ASN A 63 -9.08 -6.89 -42.25
N ALA A 64 -10.12 -7.61 -42.64
CA ALA A 64 -10.86 -7.46 -43.89
C ALA A 64 -12.33 -7.88 -43.68
N PRO A 65 -13.25 -7.64 -44.63
CA PRO A 65 -14.61 -8.18 -44.54
C PRO A 65 -14.62 -9.71 -44.41
N THR A 66 -15.57 -10.25 -43.64
CA THR A 66 -15.78 -11.70 -43.49
C THR A 66 -15.96 -12.38 -44.85
N SER A 67 -15.34 -13.53 -45.02
CA SER A 67 -15.40 -14.38 -46.21
C SER A 67 -15.73 -15.83 -45.81
N PRO A 68 -15.95 -16.75 -46.78
CA PRO A 68 -16.24 -18.15 -46.46
C PRO A 68 -15.14 -18.87 -45.67
N ASP A 69 -13.88 -18.42 -45.75
CA ASP A 69 -12.72 -19.09 -45.15
C ASP A 69 -12.10 -18.31 -43.98
N ALA A 70 -12.59 -17.09 -43.70
CA ALA A 70 -12.03 -16.22 -42.68
C ALA A 70 -13.08 -15.28 -42.09
N VAL A 71 -12.97 -15.02 -40.80
CA VAL A 71 -13.81 -14.07 -40.07
C VAL A 71 -13.13 -12.70 -40.05
N GLY A 72 -13.89 -11.68 -40.43
CA GLY A 72 -13.44 -10.30 -40.35
C GLY A 72 -13.31 -9.84 -38.90
N LEU A 73 -12.20 -9.18 -38.57
CA LEU A 73 -11.94 -8.67 -37.22
C LEU A 73 -13.08 -7.77 -36.74
N ALA A 74 -13.61 -6.90 -37.60
CA ALA A 74 -14.71 -6.02 -37.21
C ALA A 74 -15.99 -6.77 -36.84
N ASP A 75 -16.32 -7.84 -37.55
CA ASP A 75 -17.51 -8.64 -37.29
C ASP A 75 -17.33 -9.43 -35.99
N LEU A 76 -16.16 -10.07 -35.82
CA LEU A 76 -15.80 -10.72 -34.56
C LEU A 76 -15.94 -9.76 -33.37
N LEU A 77 -15.39 -8.55 -33.46
CA LEU A 77 -15.43 -7.58 -32.37
C LEU A 77 -16.88 -7.16 -32.05
N ARG A 78 -17.72 -6.91 -33.06
CA ARG A 78 -19.15 -6.62 -32.86
C ARG A 78 -19.88 -7.78 -32.18
N ASP A 79 -19.59 -9.01 -32.59
CA ASP A 79 -20.17 -10.19 -31.93
C ASP A 79 -19.80 -10.20 -30.45
N ARG A 80 -18.54 -9.90 -30.08
CA ARG A 80 -18.12 -9.82 -28.66
C ARG A 80 -18.82 -8.70 -27.89
N GLN A 81 -19.11 -7.58 -28.55
CA GLN A 81 -19.90 -6.51 -27.95
C GLN A 81 -21.34 -6.96 -27.67
N GLU A 82 -22.00 -7.59 -28.66
CA GLU A 82 -23.35 -8.12 -28.50
C GLU A 82 -23.41 -9.23 -27.43
N GLU A 83 -22.42 -10.11 -27.41
CA GLU A 83 -22.32 -11.19 -26.44
C GLU A 83 -22.18 -10.65 -25.01
N THR A 84 -21.34 -9.63 -24.83
CA THR A 84 -21.18 -8.94 -23.53
C THR A 84 -22.48 -8.26 -23.09
N ALA A 85 -23.17 -7.60 -24.02
CA ALA A 85 -24.47 -6.97 -23.74
C ALA A 85 -25.52 -8.00 -23.30
N ARG A 86 -25.59 -9.17 -23.95
CA ARG A 86 -26.50 -10.26 -23.56
C ARG A 86 -26.17 -10.84 -22.18
N LEU A 87 -24.88 -11.00 -21.86
CA LEU A 87 -24.43 -11.43 -20.53
C LEU A 87 -24.88 -10.46 -19.44
N LEU A 88 -24.69 -9.15 -19.64
CA LEU A 88 -25.10 -8.13 -18.68
C LEU A 88 -26.64 -8.04 -18.57
N ALA A 89 -27.37 -8.14 -19.69
CA ALA A 89 -28.82 -8.08 -19.70
C ALA A 89 -29.50 -9.17 -18.85
N ARG A 90 -28.85 -10.33 -18.68
CA ARG A 90 -29.34 -11.42 -17.82
C ARG A 90 -28.81 -11.39 -16.37
N GLY A 91 -28.06 -10.37 -16.00
CA GLY A 91 -27.50 -10.22 -14.65
C GLY A 91 -26.10 -10.78 -14.44
N GLY A 92 -25.36 -11.05 -15.53
CA GLY A 92 -23.96 -11.46 -15.44
C GLY A 92 -23.03 -10.35 -14.92
N LEU A 93 -21.83 -10.77 -14.56
CA LEU A 93 -20.78 -9.89 -14.03
C LEU A 93 -19.61 -9.77 -15.01
N VAL A 94 -19.11 -8.57 -15.23
CA VAL A 94 -17.83 -8.33 -15.91
C VAL A 94 -16.84 -7.80 -14.89
N VAL A 95 -15.70 -8.47 -14.72
CA VAL A 95 -14.55 -7.95 -13.98
C VAL A 95 -13.51 -7.50 -14.99
N CYS A 96 -13.18 -6.23 -15.01
CA CYS A 96 -12.29 -5.64 -16.00
C CYS A 96 -11.09 -4.96 -15.32
N PHE A 97 -9.88 -5.27 -15.77
CA PHE A 97 -8.71 -4.49 -15.34
C PHE A 97 -8.72 -3.11 -16.01
N ALA A 98 -8.55 -2.06 -15.20
CA ALA A 98 -8.64 -0.68 -15.64
C ALA A 98 -7.31 -0.19 -16.23
N TYR A 99 -7.37 0.28 -17.47
CA TYR A 99 -6.26 0.89 -18.21
C TYR A 99 -6.75 2.15 -18.92
N PRO A 100 -5.86 3.06 -19.35
CA PRO A 100 -6.26 4.17 -20.19
C PRO A 100 -6.94 3.69 -21.47
N ASN A 101 -7.93 4.44 -21.96
CA ASN A 101 -8.53 4.14 -23.25
C ASN A 101 -7.52 4.36 -24.38
N VAL A 102 -7.65 3.57 -25.45
CA VAL A 102 -6.87 3.69 -26.69
C VAL A 102 -7.80 3.45 -27.86
N VAL A 103 -7.70 4.28 -28.91
CA VAL A 103 -8.49 4.12 -30.14
C VAL A 103 -7.68 3.33 -31.17
N HIS A 104 -8.31 2.32 -31.76
CA HIS A 104 -7.74 1.43 -32.78
C HIS A 104 -8.22 1.88 -34.17
N HIS A 105 -7.50 2.82 -34.79
CA HIS A 105 -7.93 3.48 -36.04
C HIS A 105 -7.89 2.61 -37.29
N GLN A 106 -7.14 1.50 -37.26
CA GLN A 106 -6.82 0.70 -38.44
C GLN A 106 -7.70 -0.55 -38.59
N VAL A 107 -8.74 -0.71 -37.76
CA VAL A 107 -9.69 -1.81 -37.90
C VAL A 107 -10.62 -1.53 -39.08
N ALA A 108 -10.51 -2.35 -40.12
CA ALA A 108 -11.27 -2.21 -41.36
C ALA A 108 -12.76 -2.26 -41.06
N SER A 109 -13.53 -1.31 -41.60
CA SER A 109 -14.99 -1.23 -41.44
C SER A 109 -15.49 -1.09 -39.98
N PHE A 110 -14.64 -0.69 -39.02
CA PHE A 110 -15.06 -0.42 -37.63
C PHE A 110 -14.60 0.97 -37.17
N THR A 111 -15.42 1.98 -37.46
CA THR A 111 -15.20 3.34 -36.97
C THR A 111 -15.43 3.44 -35.46
N GLY A 112 -14.50 4.05 -34.74
CA GLY A 112 -14.63 4.28 -33.30
C GLY A 112 -14.33 3.06 -32.42
N CYS A 113 -13.65 2.05 -32.96
CA CYS A 113 -13.14 0.93 -32.16
C CYS A 113 -12.12 1.43 -31.14
N ASP A 114 -12.46 1.42 -29.84
CA ASP A 114 -11.56 1.76 -28.74
C ASP A 114 -11.44 0.61 -27.74
N ARG A 115 -10.50 0.66 -26.79
CA ARG A 115 -10.22 -0.44 -25.86
C ARG A 115 -11.45 -1.01 -25.14
N TYR A 116 -12.46 -0.17 -24.93
CA TYR A 116 -13.66 -0.50 -24.16
C TYR A 116 -14.92 -0.63 -25.02
N PHE A 117 -14.80 -0.63 -26.36
CA PHE A 117 -15.94 -0.70 -27.28
C PHE A 117 -16.88 -1.89 -26.97
N TRP A 118 -16.32 -3.00 -26.50
CA TRP A 118 -17.01 -4.27 -26.23
C TRP A 118 -17.86 -4.23 -24.95
N LEU A 119 -17.60 -3.29 -24.05
CA LEU A 119 -18.26 -3.18 -22.75
C LEU A 119 -19.34 -2.09 -22.83
N PRO A 120 -20.64 -2.43 -22.64
CA PRO A 120 -21.69 -1.44 -22.50
C PRO A 120 -21.42 -0.49 -21.33
N ALA A 121 -21.68 0.81 -21.52
CA ALA A 121 -21.56 1.83 -20.47
C ALA A 121 -22.93 2.26 -19.94
N PRO A 122 -23.02 2.75 -18.68
CA PRO A 122 -24.24 3.40 -18.19
C PRO A 122 -24.60 4.63 -19.05
N PRO A 123 -25.89 5.02 -19.13
CA PRO A 123 -26.30 6.24 -19.82
C PRO A 123 -25.51 7.46 -19.31
N GLY A 124 -24.94 8.24 -20.23
CA GLY A 124 -24.15 9.43 -19.91
C GLY A 124 -22.67 9.16 -19.61
N LEU A 125 -22.27 7.92 -19.36
CA LEU A 125 -20.87 7.55 -19.15
C LEU A 125 -20.22 7.02 -20.42
N GLN A 126 -18.95 7.34 -20.61
CA GLN A 126 -18.10 6.76 -21.65
C GLN A 126 -16.78 6.32 -21.00
N TYR A 127 -16.22 5.18 -21.41
CA TYR A 127 -14.94 4.66 -20.91
C TYR A 127 -13.73 5.40 -21.52
N ARG A 128 -13.76 6.72 -21.47
CA ARG A 128 -12.73 7.64 -21.97
C ARG A 128 -12.84 8.98 -21.27
N GLU A 129 -11.97 9.93 -21.61
CA GLU A 129 -12.07 11.28 -21.09
C GLU A 129 -13.45 11.90 -21.43
N PRO A 130 -14.08 12.63 -20.50
CA PRO A 130 -13.52 13.10 -19.22
C PRO A 130 -13.59 12.11 -18.05
N PHE A 131 -14.26 10.96 -18.20
CA PHE A 131 -14.62 10.07 -17.08
C PHE A 131 -13.57 9.01 -16.74
N LEU A 132 -12.91 8.41 -17.74
CA LEU A 132 -11.80 7.48 -17.53
C LEU A 132 -10.50 8.16 -17.98
N ARG A 133 -9.64 8.48 -17.02
CA ARG A 133 -8.41 9.25 -17.25
C ARG A 133 -7.18 8.39 -17.02
N ARG A 134 -6.10 8.76 -17.69
CA ARG A 134 -4.78 8.19 -17.44
C ARG A 134 -4.27 8.67 -16.08
N GLY A 135 -3.73 7.75 -15.29
CA GLY A 135 -3.02 8.05 -14.05
C GLY A 135 -2.32 6.80 -13.54
N THR A 136 -1.08 6.93 -13.08
CA THR A 136 -0.25 5.78 -12.71
C THR A 136 0.20 5.86 -11.25
N GLY A 137 0.02 4.77 -10.51
CA GLY A 137 0.53 4.66 -9.14
C GLY A 137 0.27 3.27 -8.53
N SER A 138 0.85 3.04 -7.35
CA SER A 138 0.80 1.75 -6.64
C SER A 138 0.08 1.82 -5.30
N GLU A 139 -0.11 3.01 -4.74
CA GLU A 139 -0.84 3.19 -3.50
C GLU A 139 -2.34 3.14 -3.76
N ILE A 140 -2.97 2.08 -3.23
CA ILE A 140 -4.40 1.81 -3.30
C ILE A 140 -4.91 1.63 -1.89
N ILE A 141 -5.92 2.41 -1.53
CA ILE A 141 -6.55 2.48 -0.22
C ILE A 141 -7.99 1.97 -0.41
N PRO A 142 -8.35 0.78 0.12
CA PRO A 142 -9.73 0.34 0.16
C PRO A 142 -10.58 1.35 0.94
N THR A 143 -11.68 1.78 0.34
CA THR A 143 -12.63 2.73 0.96
C THR A 143 -13.87 2.04 1.47
N GLU A 144 -14.24 0.90 0.88
CA GLU A 144 -15.41 0.12 1.27
C GLU A 144 -15.01 -1.34 1.50
N HIS A 145 -14.93 -1.71 2.77
CA HIS A 145 -14.44 -3.03 3.19
C HIS A 145 -15.48 -4.14 3.01
N ASP A 146 -16.77 -3.80 2.94
CA ASP A 146 -17.88 -4.71 2.72
C ASP A 146 -18.10 -5.05 1.23
N HIS A 147 -17.47 -4.30 0.32
CA HIS A 147 -17.54 -4.61 -1.11
C HIS A 147 -16.95 -6.00 -1.39
N PRO A 148 -17.59 -6.86 -2.21
CA PRO A 148 -17.09 -8.23 -2.47
C PRO A 148 -15.66 -8.31 -3.00
N PHE A 149 -15.20 -7.28 -3.70
CA PHE A 149 -13.82 -7.16 -4.22
C PHE A 149 -12.87 -6.39 -3.29
N GLY A 150 -13.36 -5.82 -2.18
CA GLY A 150 -12.54 -5.15 -1.17
C GLY A 150 -11.43 -6.06 -0.61
N PRO A 151 -11.73 -7.31 -0.20
CA PRO A 151 -10.71 -8.26 0.25
C PRO A 151 -9.65 -8.57 -0.80
N PHE A 152 -10.02 -8.67 -2.08
CA PHE A 152 -9.06 -8.87 -3.17
C PHE A 152 -8.07 -7.69 -3.25
N VAL A 153 -8.58 -6.45 -3.25
CA VAL A 153 -7.74 -5.25 -3.31
C VAL A 153 -6.83 -5.16 -2.08
N HIS A 154 -7.36 -5.47 -0.89
CA HIS A 154 -6.59 -5.48 0.34
C HIS A 154 -5.47 -6.54 0.33
N GLN A 155 -5.81 -7.79 -0.02
CA GLN A 155 -4.87 -8.92 -0.05
C GLN A 155 -3.69 -8.68 -1.00
N PHE A 156 -3.94 -8.03 -2.14
CA PHE A 156 -2.91 -7.77 -3.15
C PHE A 156 -2.38 -6.34 -3.15
N ARG A 157 -2.54 -5.61 -2.02
CA ARG A 157 -1.93 -4.29 -1.83
C ARG A 157 -0.41 -4.36 -2.06
N GLY A 158 0.13 -3.39 -2.79
CA GLY A 158 1.54 -3.36 -3.21
C GLY A 158 1.89 -4.31 -4.37
N LYS A 159 0.97 -5.19 -4.80
CA LYS A 159 1.10 -6.03 -6.00
C LYS A 159 0.20 -5.59 -7.15
N LEU A 160 -0.69 -4.65 -6.89
CA LEU A 160 -1.53 -3.96 -7.87
C LEU A 160 -0.95 -2.57 -8.17
N ALA A 161 -1.12 -2.09 -9.40
CA ALA A 161 -0.82 -0.71 -9.77
C ALA A 161 -1.89 -0.19 -10.73
N TYR A 162 -2.52 0.92 -10.38
CA TYR A 162 -3.49 1.56 -11.24
C TYR A 162 -2.78 2.26 -12.41
N GLN A 163 -3.36 2.16 -13.60
CA GLN A 163 -2.89 2.85 -14.81
C GLN A 163 -3.94 3.81 -15.38
N ALA A 164 -5.17 3.68 -14.91
CA ALA A 164 -6.24 4.64 -15.10
C ALA A 164 -7.02 4.81 -13.80
N TYR A 165 -7.75 5.91 -13.71
CA TYR A 165 -8.71 6.17 -12.66
C TYR A 165 -9.97 6.76 -13.27
N PHE A 166 -11.08 6.59 -12.56
CA PHE A 166 -12.33 7.24 -12.91
C PHE A 166 -12.41 8.60 -12.21
N ALA A 167 -12.67 9.64 -12.99
CA ALA A 167 -12.95 10.97 -12.48
C ALA A 167 -14.42 11.01 -12.04
N ASP A 168 -14.67 10.49 -10.84
CA ASP A 168 -15.99 10.43 -10.21
C ASP A 168 -16.49 11.79 -9.73
N ASP A 169 -15.64 12.82 -9.81
CA ASP A 169 -15.94 14.24 -9.62
C ASP A 169 -16.33 14.97 -10.91
N ALA A 170 -16.17 14.33 -12.08
CA ALA A 170 -16.43 14.97 -13.36
C ALA A 170 -17.93 15.24 -13.57
N PRO A 171 -18.32 16.42 -14.08
CA PRO A 171 -19.72 16.71 -14.39
C PRO A 171 -20.33 15.65 -15.31
N GLY A 172 -21.44 15.06 -14.90
CA GLY A 172 -22.12 13.99 -15.65
C GLY A 172 -21.61 12.58 -15.34
N PHE A 173 -20.69 12.41 -14.38
CA PHE A 173 -20.48 11.09 -13.79
C PHE A 173 -21.77 10.68 -13.09
N PRO A 174 -22.34 9.50 -13.39
CA PRO A 174 -23.69 9.17 -12.94
C PRO A 174 -23.73 8.97 -11.41
N ASP A 175 -24.43 9.88 -10.72
CA ASP A 175 -24.66 9.90 -9.26
C ASP A 175 -25.26 8.60 -8.69
N LEU A 176 -25.79 7.72 -9.54
CA LEU A 176 -26.65 6.59 -9.15
C LEU A 176 -26.13 5.20 -9.57
N SER A 177 -24.96 5.08 -10.22
CA SER A 177 -24.54 3.78 -10.78
C SER A 177 -23.13 3.32 -10.44
N GLY A 178 -22.30 4.14 -9.78
CA GLY A 178 -20.92 3.81 -9.45
C GLY A 178 -20.68 3.65 -7.95
N ARG A 179 -20.25 2.47 -7.50
CA ARG A 179 -19.82 2.22 -6.12
C ARG A 179 -18.30 2.14 -6.07
N VAL A 180 -17.64 3.18 -5.54
CA VAL A 180 -16.17 3.25 -5.44
C VAL A 180 -15.70 2.55 -4.17
N PHE A 181 -14.94 1.47 -4.33
CA PHE A 181 -14.46 0.67 -3.18
C PHE A 181 -12.94 0.74 -2.97
N ALA A 182 -12.19 1.40 -3.86
CA ALA A 182 -10.80 1.76 -3.59
C ALA A 182 -10.37 3.06 -4.28
N ARG A 183 -9.55 3.84 -3.58
CA ARG A 183 -8.99 5.11 -4.06
C ARG A 183 -7.47 5.11 -4.04
N SER A 184 -6.86 5.98 -4.83
CA SER A 184 -5.43 6.30 -4.70
C SER A 184 -5.18 7.16 -3.46
N ALA A 185 -3.92 7.33 -3.07
CA ALA A 185 -3.54 8.28 -2.00
C ALA A 185 -3.95 9.73 -2.30
N GLY A 186 -4.02 10.10 -3.58
CA GLY A 186 -4.54 11.40 -4.04
C GLY A 186 -6.07 11.48 -4.12
N GLY A 187 -6.80 10.44 -3.68
CA GLY A 187 -8.27 10.42 -3.66
C GLY A 187 -8.95 9.98 -4.96
N ALA A 188 -8.21 9.64 -6.02
CA ALA A 188 -8.80 9.24 -7.30
C ALA A 188 -9.44 7.84 -7.24
N ALA A 189 -10.60 7.63 -7.87
CA ALA A 189 -11.28 6.33 -7.88
C ALA A 189 -10.55 5.33 -8.80
N VAL A 190 -9.90 4.31 -8.20
CA VAL A 190 -9.08 3.32 -8.93
C VAL A 190 -9.71 1.93 -8.97
N ALA A 191 -10.71 1.68 -8.13
CA ALA A 191 -11.54 0.49 -8.19
C ALA A 191 -13.01 0.86 -7.91
N LEU A 192 -13.92 0.45 -8.80
CA LEU A 192 -15.34 0.75 -8.67
C LEU A 192 -16.22 -0.27 -9.38
N GLU A 193 -17.46 -0.40 -8.91
CA GLU A 193 -18.51 -1.20 -9.52
C GLU A 193 -19.51 -0.29 -10.24
N LEU A 194 -19.85 -0.61 -11.48
CA LEU A 194 -20.91 0.03 -12.27
C LEU A 194 -22.11 -0.90 -12.43
N SER A 195 -23.30 -0.35 -12.22
CA SER A 195 -24.56 -1.03 -12.56
C SER A 195 -24.88 -0.87 -14.05
N LEU A 196 -25.10 -1.99 -14.74
CA LEU A 196 -25.37 -2.08 -16.18
C LEU A 196 -26.67 -2.84 -16.43
N GLY A 197 -27.79 -2.17 -16.12
CA GLY A 197 -29.12 -2.79 -16.15
C GLY A 197 -29.24 -3.85 -15.04
N ARG A 198 -29.42 -5.11 -15.43
CA ARG A 198 -29.46 -6.24 -14.47
C ARG A 198 -28.07 -6.73 -14.08
N GLY A 199 -27.07 -6.46 -14.92
CA GLY A 199 -25.68 -6.88 -14.74
C GLY A 199 -24.82 -5.80 -14.11
N ARG A 200 -23.54 -6.14 -13.90
CA ARG A 200 -22.57 -5.23 -13.29
C ARG A 200 -21.21 -5.34 -13.97
N ALA A 201 -20.47 -4.24 -13.94
CA ALA A 201 -19.06 -4.19 -14.33
C ALA A 201 -18.21 -3.71 -13.16
N VAL A 202 -17.26 -4.51 -12.70
CA VAL A 202 -16.31 -4.17 -11.65
C VAL A 202 -14.96 -3.87 -12.30
N PHE A 203 -14.45 -2.66 -12.07
CA PHE A 203 -13.12 -2.25 -12.49
C PHE A 203 -12.11 -2.43 -11.37
N LEU A 204 -10.99 -3.08 -11.69
CA LEU A 204 -9.89 -3.33 -10.77
C LEU A 204 -8.57 -2.78 -11.32
N PRO A 205 -7.66 -2.29 -10.46
CA PRO A 205 -6.29 -2.05 -10.87
C PRO A 205 -5.63 -3.35 -11.35
N PRO A 206 -4.85 -3.33 -12.45
CA PRO A 206 -4.11 -4.51 -12.90
C PRO A 206 -2.97 -4.86 -11.94
N PRO A 207 -2.50 -6.13 -11.95
CA PRO A 207 -1.29 -6.49 -11.23
C PRO A 207 -0.06 -5.83 -11.85
N VAL A 208 0.90 -5.44 -11.01
CA VAL A 208 2.18 -4.81 -11.45
C VAL A 208 2.93 -5.71 -12.43
N ARG A 209 2.85 -7.02 -12.22
CA ARG A 209 3.40 -8.06 -13.10
C ARG A 209 2.41 -9.22 -13.20
N PRO A 210 2.34 -9.93 -14.34
CA PRO A 210 1.51 -11.12 -14.46
C PRO A 210 1.85 -12.13 -13.36
N PRO A 211 0.86 -12.61 -12.58
CA PRO A 211 1.12 -13.53 -11.49
C PRO A 211 1.61 -14.90 -12.02
N SER A 212 2.61 -15.47 -11.33
CA SER A 212 3.24 -16.74 -11.67
C SER A 212 3.29 -17.68 -10.46
N GLY A 213 3.45 -18.98 -10.73
CA GLY A 213 3.50 -20.02 -9.69
C GLY A 213 2.30 -19.95 -8.73
N ASP A 214 2.58 -20.04 -7.43
CA ASP A 214 1.57 -20.02 -6.37
C ASP A 214 0.77 -18.71 -6.31
N GLN A 215 1.37 -17.59 -6.71
CA GLN A 215 0.67 -16.31 -6.75
C GLN A 215 -0.48 -16.32 -7.74
N ARG A 216 -0.36 -17.08 -8.84
CA ARG A 216 -1.43 -17.22 -9.84
C ARG A 216 -2.66 -17.91 -9.25
N TYR A 217 -2.45 -18.94 -8.43
CA TYR A 217 -3.55 -19.62 -7.72
C TYR A 217 -4.19 -18.69 -6.69
N ALA A 218 -3.39 -17.96 -5.92
CA ALA A 218 -3.91 -17.01 -4.93
C ALA A 218 -4.78 -15.91 -5.59
N TYR A 219 -4.30 -15.29 -6.67
CA TYR A 219 -5.07 -14.31 -7.44
C TYR A 219 -6.38 -14.89 -7.98
N SER A 220 -6.30 -16.09 -8.57
CA SER A 220 -7.47 -16.74 -9.16
C SER A 220 -8.52 -17.09 -8.12
N ASN A 221 -8.11 -17.66 -6.98
CA ASN A 221 -9.03 -18.02 -5.90
C ASN A 221 -9.73 -16.79 -5.34
N ALA A 222 -8.99 -15.71 -5.07
CA ALA A 222 -9.55 -14.48 -4.54
C ALA A 222 -10.55 -13.82 -5.52
N LEU A 223 -10.25 -13.79 -6.82
CA LEU A 223 -11.21 -13.33 -7.84
C LEU A 223 -12.45 -14.23 -7.91
N GLN A 224 -12.28 -15.54 -7.91
CA GLN A 224 -13.40 -16.49 -7.94
C GLN A 224 -14.31 -16.33 -6.70
N ASP A 225 -13.73 -16.10 -5.53
CA ASP A 225 -14.48 -15.88 -4.29
C ASP A 225 -15.25 -14.56 -4.32
N ALA A 226 -14.62 -13.47 -4.79
CA ALA A 226 -15.27 -12.17 -4.98
C ALA A 226 -16.42 -12.24 -5.99
N ILE A 227 -16.21 -12.91 -7.14
CA ILE A 227 -17.24 -13.15 -8.16
C ILE A 227 -18.39 -13.96 -7.57
N ARG A 228 -18.11 -15.04 -6.83
CA ARG A 228 -19.14 -15.87 -6.21
C ARG A 228 -19.96 -15.09 -5.21
N HIS A 229 -19.32 -14.27 -4.39
CA HIS A 229 -20.01 -13.42 -3.42
C HIS A 229 -20.90 -12.39 -4.12
N THR A 230 -20.36 -11.73 -5.15
CA THR A 230 -21.09 -10.75 -5.98
C THR A 230 -22.31 -11.37 -6.64
N LEU A 231 -22.17 -12.52 -7.30
CA LEU A 231 -23.28 -13.20 -7.97
C LEU A 231 -24.34 -13.71 -6.98
N ARG A 232 -23.93 -14.16 -5.77
CA ARG A 232 -24.87 -14.52 -4.69
C ARG A 232 -25.67 -13.31 -4.22
N LEU A 233 -25.03 -12.15 -4.08
CA LEU A 233 -25.71 -10.90 -3.73
C LEU A 233 -26.70 -10.43 -4.81
N ALA A 234 -26.48 -10.73 -6.09
CA ALA A 234 -27.46 -10.46 -7.15
C ALA A 234 -28.60 -11.48 -7.23
N ALA A 235 -28.35 -12.74 -6.85
CA ALA A 235 -29.41 -13.74 -6.73
C ALA A 235 -30.43 -13.37 -5.65
N THR A 236 -30.00 -12.61 -4.63
CA THR A 236 -30.86 -11.79 -3.77
C THR A 236 -31.18 -10.47 -4.46
N SER A 237 -32.14 -10.48 -5.38
CA SER A 237 -32.84 -9.23 -5.72
C SER A 237 -33.35 -8.60 -4.41
N GLY A 238 -33.13 -7.30 -4.23
CA GLY A 238 -33.60 -6.59 -3.05
C GLY A 238 -35.08 -6.89 -2.79
N PRO A 239 -35.49 -6.99 -1.51
CA PRO A 239 -36.86 -7.33 -1.17
C PRO A 239 -37.82 -6.32 -1.84
N PRO A 240 -38.93 -6.77 -2.43
CA PRO A 240 -39.97 -5.87 -2.89
C PRO A 240 -40.42 -4.94 -1.75
N ALA A 241 -40.78 -3.69 -2.07
CA ALA A 241 -41.15 -2.70 -1.05
C ALA A 241 -42.27 -3.19 -0.10
N TRP A 242 -43.18 -4.03 -0.59
CA TRP A 242 -44.26 -4.63 0.21
C TRP A 242 -43.77 -5.64 1.25
N LEU A 243 -42.54 -6.16 1.15
CA LEU A 243 -42.02 -7.14 2.12
C LEU A 243 -41.80 -6.50 3.50
N HIS A 244 -41.59 -5.18 3.57
CA HIS A 244 -41.52 -4.44 4.83
C HIS A 244 -42.84 -4.44 5.60
N GLU A 245 -43.97 -4.71 4.93
CA GLU A 245 -45.29 -4.82 5.56
C GLU A 245 -45.49 -6.18 6.26
N HIS A 246 -44.59 -7.15 6.06
CA HIS A 246 -44.64 -8.48 6.63
C HIS A 246 -43.49 -8.70 7.63
N GLU A 247 -43.62 -8.11 8.82
CA GLU A 247 -42.67 -8.35 9.91
C GLU A 247 -42.75 -9.80 10.43
N LEU A 248 -41.60 -10.44 10.57
CA LEU A 248 -41.49 -11.73 11.25
C LEU A 248 -41.26 -11.50 12.75
N PRO A 249 -41.99 -12.20 13.65
CA PRO A 249 -41.79 -12.08 15.08
C PRO A 249 -40.31 -12.33 15.47
N GLY A 250 -39.71 -11.35 16.15
CA GLY A 250 -38.32 -11.40 16.62
C GLY A 250 -37.24 -11.21 15.54
N LEU A 251 -37.59 -10.85 14.30
CA LEU A 251 -36.61 -10.51 13.27
C LEU A 251 -35.95 -9.16 13.56
N SER A 252 -36.73 -8.14 13.92
CA SER A 252 -36.22 -6.80 14.24
C SER A 252 -35.24 -6.82 15.41
N GLU A 253 -35.51 -7.62 16.45
CA GLU A 253 -34.59 -7.80 17.59
C GLU A 253 -33.26 -8.44 17.15
N ARG A 254 -33.30 -9.43 16.27
CA ARG A 254 -32.10 -10.10 15.76
C ARG A 254 -31.28 -9.22 14.82
N LEU A 255 -31.95 -8.43 13.99
CA LEU A 255 -31.29 -7.43 13.14
C LEU A 255 -30.62 -6.35 13.99
N ALA A 256 -31.32 -5.83 15.00
CA ALA A 256 -30.73 -4.88 15.95
C ALA A 256 -29.53 -5.48 16.70
N ALA A 257 -29.61 -6.76 17.11
CA ALA A 257 -28.50 -7.45 17.76
C ALA A 257 -27.29 -7.66 16.82
N ARG A 258 -27.53 -7.95 15.53
CA ARG A 258 -26.47 -8.01 14.51
C ARG A 258 -25.81 -6.64 14.34
N ASP A 259 -26.60 -5.59 14.13
CA ASP A 259 -26.08 -4.24 13.88
C ASP A 259 -25.29 -3.73 15.09
N GLU A 260 -25.71 -4.08 16.31
CA GLU A 260 -24.98 -3.79 17.52
C GLU A 260 -23.66 -4.57 17.61
N ALA A 261 -23.66 -5.87 17.27
CA ALA A 261 -22.43 -6.66 17.21
C ALA A 261 -21.44 -6.12 16.16
N GLU A 262 -21.93 -5.68 15.00
CA GLU A 262 -21.11 -5.06 13.96
C GLU A 262 -20.49 -3.73 14.45
N ARG A 263 -21.26 -2.89 15.15
CA ARG A 263 -20.72 -1.68 15.80
C ARG A 263 -19.64 -2.00 16.82
N GLN A 264 -19.84 -3.04 17.63
CA GLN A 264 -18.85 -3.47 18.63
C GLN A 264 -17.56 -3.97 17.98
N VAL A 265 -17.64 -4.68 16.86
CA VAL A 265 -16.46 -5.10 16.09
C VAL A 265 -15.69 -3.90 15.56
N ALA A 266 -16.39 -2.92 14.97
CA ALA A 266 -15.75 -1.71 14.46
C ALA A 266 -15.04 -0.93 15.58
N GLN A 267 -15.72 -0.72 16.72
CA GLN A 267 -15.11 -0.07 17.90
C GLN A 267 -13.91 -0.83 18.45
N ALA A 268 -13.97 -2.17 18.47
CA ALA A 268 -12.86 -3.01 18.94
C ALA A 268 -11.65 -2.92 17.98
N GLN A 269 -11.88 -2.80 16.67
CA GLN A 269 -10.82 -2.61 15.68
C GLN A 269 -10.14 -1.24 15.83
N ASP A 270 -10.91 -0.17 15.97
CA ASP A 270 -10.36 1.17 16.23
C ASP A 270 -9.55 1.20 17.54
N ALA A 271 -10.07 0.53 18.59
CA ALA A 271 -9.38 0.39 19.86
C ALA A 271 -8.07 -0.41 19.73
N LEU A 272 -8.04 -1.45 18.89
CA LEU A 272 -6.83 -2.23 18.61
C LEU A 272 -5.78 -1.38 17.91
N THR A 273 -6.14 -0.68 16.83
CA THR A 273 -5.19 0.19 16.12
C THR A 273 -4.62 1.27 17.04
N ALA A 274 -5.46 1.92 17.85
CA ALA A 274 -5.00 2.90 18.83
C ALA A 274 -4.14 2.26 19.94
N ALA A 275 -4.35 0.99 20.29
CA ALA A 275 -3.49 0.28 21.24
C ALA A 275 -2.13 -0.09 20.61
N GLU A 276 -2.12 -0.53 19.36
CA GLU A 276 -0.89 -0.82 18.60
C GLU A 276 -0.02 0.42 18.43
N GLU A 277 -0.61 1.58 18.12
CA GLU A 277 0.11 2.86 18.04
C GLU A 277 0.77 3.23 19.37
N ARG A 278 0.04 3.11 20.50
CA ARG A 278 0.60 3.35 21.85
C ARG A 278 1.71 2.36 22.21
N VAL A 279 1.59 1.10 21.77
CA VAL A 279 2.66 0.11 21.95
C VAL A 279 3.89 0.50 21.14
N GLN A 280 3.73 0.88 19.87
CA GLN A 280 4.84 1.30 19.01
C GLN A 280 5.54 2.56 19.56
N GLU A 281 4.78 3.52 20.10
CA GLU A 281 5.32 4.74 20.70
C GLU A 281 6.27 4.46 21.87
N LEU A 282 6.01 3.42 22.66
CA LEU A 282 6.88 3.01 23.76
C LEU A 282 7.97 2.02 23.34
N ASP A 283 7.65 1.08 22.45
CA ASP A 283 8.57 0.02 22.02
C ASP A 283 9.79 0.58 21.27
N ARG A 284 9.64 1.75 20.61
CA ARG A 284 10.77 2.43 19.94
C ARG A 284 11.97 2.68 20.85
N TYR A 285 11.76 2.93 22.16
CA TYR A 285 12.88 3.14 23.09
C TYR A 285 13.63 1.85 23.41
N ARG A 286 13.00 0.67 23.28
CA ARG A 286 13.69 -0.62 23.45
C ARG A 286 14.69 -0.88 22.33
N ARG A 287 14.54 -0.21 21.18
CA ARG A 287 15.50 -0.25 20.06
C ARG A 287 16.87 0.28 20.46
N LEU A 288 16.96 1.19 21.43
CA LEU A 288 18.22 1.67 22.01
C LEU A 288 19.13 0.52 22.48
N LEU A 289 18.52 -0.56 22.98
CA LEU A 289 19.27 -1.64 23.58
C LEU A 289 19.97 -2.52 22.53
N TRP A 290 19.46 -2.66 21.30
CA TRP A 290 19.95 -3.72 20.41
C TRP A 290 20.27 -3.28 18.98
N GLN A 291 19.80 -2.11 18.55
CA GLN A 291 20.02 -1.62 17.19
C GLN A 291 21.46 -1.13 16.98
N GLU A 292 21.83 -1.01 15.72
CA GLU A 292 23.09 -0.43 15.26
C GLU A 292 22.90 0.46 14.03
N GLY A 293 23.97 1.19 13.69
CA GLY A 293 24.05 1.97 12.47
C GLY A 293 23.17 3.23 12.46
N LYS A 294 23.33 4.00 11.38
CA LYS A 294 22.67 5.29 11.18
C LYS A 294 21.14 5.17 11.22
N TYR A 295 20.56 4.29 10.42
CA TYR A 295 19.09 4.16 10.32
C TYR A 295 18.46 3.26 11.38
N GLY A 296 19.26 2.47 12.11
CA GLY A 296 18.75 1.58 13.17
C GLY A 296 18.84 2.21 14.55
N LEU A 297 20.01 2.77 14.92
CA LEU A 297 20.27 3.27 16.27
C LEU A 297 20.17 4.78 16.40
N GLU A 298 20.54 5.56 15.38
CA GLU A 298 20.52 7.02 15.51
C GLU A 298 19.10 7.55 15.71
N GLU A 299 18.11 7.00 15.00
CA GLU A 299 16.69 7.35 15.15
C GLU A 299 16.18 7.22 16.59
N PRO A 300 16.25 6.05 17.28
CA PRO A 300 15.80 5.94 18.65
C PRO A 300 16.64 6.77 19.64
N VAL A 301 17.91 7.05 19.34
CA VAL A 301 18.74 7.98 20.13
C VAL A 301 18.22 9.41 20.02
N ARG A 302 17.84 9.85 18.82
CA ARG A 302 17.25 11.17 18.59
C ARG A 302 15.90 11.31 19.31
N ASP A 303 15.05 10.29 19.22
CA ASP A 303 13.76 10.25 19.92
C ASP A 303 13.93 10.26 21.45
N ALA A 304 14.91 9.53 21.97
CA ALA A 304 15.26 9.52 23.39
C ALA A 304 15.72 10.90 23.87
N LEU A 305 16.62 11.55 23.12
CA LEU A 305 17.06 12.91 23.46
C LEU A 305 15.91 13.92 23.36
N ALA A 306 15.00 13.78 22.40
CA ALA A 306 13.80 14.61 22.32
C ALA A 306 12.82 14.38 23.48
N LEU A 307 12.62 13.14 23.92
CA LEU A 307 11.84 12.80 25.12
C LEU A 307 12.46 13.43 26.37
N LEU A 308 13.79 13.37 26.46
CA LEU A 308 14.58 14.09 27.45
C LEU A 308 14.73 15.58 27.07
N GLY A 309 13.79 16.16 26.32
CA GLY A 309 13.65 17.55 25.89
C GLY A 309 14.89 18.30 25.40
N PHE A 310 15.82 17.59 24.78
CA PHE A 310 16.81 18.20 23.88
C PHE A 310 16.12 18.57 22.56
N ARG A 311 16.53 19.67 21.94
CA ARG A 311 16.17 20.00 20.56
C ARG A 311 17.28 19.54 19.62
N LEU A 312 16.93 18.76 18.59
CA LEU A 312 17.88 18.27 17.59
C LEU A 312 17.89 19.16 16.35
N VAL A 313 19.10 19.47 15.85
CA VAL A 313 19.31 20.28 14.64
C VAL A 313 20.45 19.69 13.79
N PRO A 314 20.22 19.38 12.50
CA PRO A 314 18.93 19.31 11.83
C PRO A 314 18.10 18.09 12.29
N GLN A 315 16.79 18.13 12.05
CA GLN A 315 15.89 17.00 12.35
C GLN A 315 16.07 15.83 11.37
N ASP A 316 16.57 16.11 10.17
CA ASP A 316 16.92 15.09 9.18
C ASP A 316 18.00 14.13 9.71
N ILE A 317 17.77 12.83 9.51
CA ILE A 317 18.68 11.76 9.89
C ILE A 317 19.90 11.71 8.99
N ASP A 318 19.79 12.21 7.75
CA ASP A 318 20.89 12.12 6.81
C ASP A 318 22.05 13.05 7.12
N THR A 319 21.77 14.07 7.92
CA THR A 319 22.74 15.07 8.34
C THR A 319 23.14 14.89 9.82
N PRO A 320 24.44 14.91 10.14
CA PRO A 320 24.90 14.70 11.52
C PRO A 320 24.29 15.70 12.52
N ALA A 321 23.64 15.18 13.56
CA ALA A 321 22.90 15.97 14.54
C ALA A 321 23.78 16.84 15.45
N GLN A 322 23.17 17.91 15.92
CA GLN A 322 23.57 18.68 17.09
C GLN A 322 22.42 18.63 18.09
N VAL A 323 22.73 18.46 19.36
CA VAL A 323 21.77 18.51 20.45
C VAL A 323 21.87 19.83 21.17
N HIS A 324 20.72 20.47 21.35
CA HIS A 324 20.57 21.75 22.01
C HIS A 324 19.75 21.55 23.28
N LEU A 325 20.25 22.05 24.41
CA LEU A 325 19.49 22.11 25.65
C LEU A 325 19.49 23.54 26.19
N GLU A 326 18.32 24.05 26.55
CA GLU A 326 18.20 25.31 27.28
C GLU A 326 18.38 25.03 28.78
N VAL A 327 19.44 25.58 29.38
CA VAL A 327 19.78 25.34 30.79
C VAL A 327 19.58 26.63 31.58
N GLY A 328 18.33 26.93 31.94
CA GLY A 328 17.95 28.06 32.80
C GLY A 328 18.64 29.37 32.40
N ARG A 329 19.31 30.04 33.36
CA ARG A 329 20.03 31.32 33.12
C ARG A 329 21.38 31.17 32.39
N ARG A 330 21.87 29.95 32.15
CA ARG A 330 23.16 29.69 31.47
C ARG A 330 23.06 29.74 29.95
N GLY A 331 21.85 29.94 29.40
CA GLY A 331 21.61 30.00 27.96
C GLY A 331 21.57 28.61 27.31
N GLN A 332 21.60 28.59 25.98
CA GLN A 332 21.53 27.37 25.17
C GLN A 332 22.91 26.70 25.11
N GLN A 333 22.99 25.45 25.57
CA GLN A 333 24.16 24.60 25.39
C GLN A 333 24.00 23.76 24.12
N VAL A 334 25.09 23.59 23.36
CA VAL A 334 25.11 22.87 22.08
C VAL A 334 26.22 21.82 22.10
N ALA A 335 25.86 20.57 21.79
CA ALA A 335 26.82 19.48 21.59
C ALA A 335 26.64 18.82 20.22
N LEU A 336 27.75 18.42 19.61
CA LEU A 336 27.77 17.59 18.41
C LEU A 336 27.53 16.14 18.81
N LEU A 337 26.52 15.50 18.21
CA LEU A 337 26.14 14.12 18.51
C LEU A 337 26.76 13.16 17.51
N GLU A 338 27.43 12.12 18.01
CA GLU A 338 27.79 10.91 17.27
C GLU A 338 27.24 9.68 17.99
N VAL A 339 26.97 8.63 17.22
CA VAL A 339 26.44 7.36 17.72
C VAL A 339 27.30 6.23 17.15
N GLU A 340 27.57 5.21 17.97
CA GLU A 340 28.33 4.02 17.54
C GLU A 340 27.79 2.76 18.23
N ALA A 341 27.80 1.64 17.52
CA ALA A 341 27.32 0.37 18.05
C ALA A 341 28.20 -0.79 17.58
N SER A 342 28.23 -1.85 18.38
CA SER A 342 29.00 -3.04 18.05
C SER A 342 28.42 -4.27 18.74
N ASP A 343 28.62 -5.43 18.13
CA ASP A 343 28.43 -6.74 18.77
C ASP A 343 29.48 -7.01 19.87
N GLU A 344 30.54 -6.19 19.92
CA GLU A 344 31.61 -6.22 20.92
C GLU A 344 31.74 -4.86 21.64
N ALA A 345 32.85 -4.63 22.34
CA ALA A 345 33.17 -3.32 22.91
C ALA A 345 33.44 -2.29 21.79
N VAL A 346 32.81 -1.12 21.90
CA VAL A 346 32.94 -0.05 20.90
C VAL A 346 34.37 0.49 20.87
N GLY A 347 34.93 0.54 19.65
CA GLY A 347 36.28 1.05 19.36
C GLY A 347 36.32 2.55 19.06
N MET A 348 37.25 2.95 18.19
CA MET A 348 37.61 4.36 17.96
C MET A 348 36.86 5.05 16.81
N ASP A 349 36.02 4.35 16.06
CA ASP A 349 35.41 4.88 14.83
C ASP A 349 34.51 6.11 15.09
N GLY A 350 33.62 6.01 16.08
CA GLY A 350 32.80 7.14 16.53
C GLY A 350 33.63 8.33 17.03
N HIS A 351 34.76 8.07 17.68
CA HIS A 351 35.70 9.11 18.09
C HIS A 351 36.29 9.85 16.88
N TYR A 352 36.76 9.14 15.85
CA TYR A 352 37.36 9.79 14.68
C TYR A 352 36.38 10.71 13.95
N ARG A 353 35.11 10.28 13.82
CA ARG A 353 34.04 11.12 13.25
C ARG A 353 33.76 12.34 14.11
N LEU A 354 33.60 12.15 15.44
CA LEU A 354 33.32 13.25 16.36
C LEU A 354 34.46 14.27 16.38
N ARG A 355 35.71 13.80 16.46
CA ARG A 355 36.90 14.65 16.49
C ARG A 355 36.99 15.52 15.25
N ARG A 356 36.81 14.95 14.05
CA ARG A 356 36.80 15.71 12.81
C ARG A 356 35.77 16.84 12.85
N ARG A 357 34.55 16.56 13.32
CA ARG A 357 33.47 17.56 13.42
C ARG A 357 33.76 18.64 14.47
N LEU A 358 34.42 18.27 15.58
CA LEU A 358 34.87 19.23 16.59
C LEU A 358 35.93 20.18 16.00
N GLU A 359 36.91 19.65 15.27
CA GLU A 359 37.95 20.44 14.60
C GLU A 359 37.33 21.40 13.56
N GLU A 360 36.37 20.94 12.76
CA GLU A 360 35.60 21.77 11.81
C GLU A 360 34.81 22.89 12.53
N ALA A 361 34.17 22.58 13.67
CA ALA A 361 33.44 23.58 14.46
C ALA A 361 34.35 24.64 15.09
N ILE A 362 35.54 24.24 15.56
CA ILE A 362 36.56 25.15 16.10
C ILE A 362 37.09 26.07 14.99
N ALA A 363 37.40 25.53 13.81
CA ALA A 363 37.82 26.34 12.67
C ALA A 363 36.76 27.36 12.24
N GLY A 364 35.48 27.02 12.39
CA GLY A 364 34.34 27.93 12.16
C GLY A 364 34.06 28.94 13.29
N GLY A 365 34.92 29.03 14.32
CA GLY A 365 34.83 30.03 15.38
C GLY A 365 33.72 29.77 16.42
N LYS A 366 33.13 28.58 16.45
CA LYS A 366 32.08 28.21 17.41
C LYS A 366 32.49 26.90 18.10
N PRO A 367 33.28 26.96 19.20
CA PRO A 367 33.62 25.75 19.94
C PRO A 367 32.32 25.09 20.42
N LYS A 368 32.18 23.80 20.12
CA LYS A 368 31.05 22.97 20.55
C LYS A 368 31.59 21.81 21.34
N ARG A 369 30.78 21.31 22.26
CA ARG A 369 31.09 20.09 23.01
C ARG A 369 30.79 18.86 22.15
N GLY A 370 31.49 17.76 22.41
CA GLY A 370 31.18 16.47 21.78
C GLY A 370 30.33 15.59 22.70
N LEU A 371 29.44 14.80 22.09
CA LEU A 371 28.68 13.74 22.74
C LEU A 371 28.72 12.49 21.86
N LEU A 372 29.22 11.38 22.42
CA LEU A 372 29.24 10.07 21.78
C LEU A 372 28.35 9.10 22.56
N ILE A 373 27.30 8.59 21.92
CA ILE A 373 26.38 7.61 22.52
C ILE A 373 26.70 6.23 21.94
N ILE A 374 26.95 5.25 22.82
CA ILE A 374 27.46 3.94 22.40
C ILE A 374 26.53 2.77 22.77
N ASN A 375 26.51 1.74 21.93
CA ASN A 375 25.83 0.47 22.20
C ASN A 375 26.79 -0.72 21.96
N GLY A 376 27.61 -1.04 22.97
CA GLY A 376 28.51 -2.19 22.90
C GLY A 376 27.84 -3.47 23.39
N TYR A 377 28.24 -4.62 22.85
CA TYR A 377 27.63 -5.92 23.14
C TYR A 377 26.10 -5.92 22.92
N ARG A 378 25.64 -5.28 21.84
CA ARG A 378 24.22 -5.01 21.59
C ARG A 378 23.33 -6.26 21.49
N THR A 379 23.91 -7.40 21.15
CA THR A 379 23.23 -8.70 21.06
C THR A 379 23.09 -9.43 22.40
N GLN A 380 23.71 -8.89 23.46
CA GLN A 380 23.62 -9.43 24.82
C GLN A 380 22.59 -8.64 25.65
N PRO A 381 21.90 -9.32 26.60
CA PRO A 381 21.08 -8.63 27.59
C PRO A 381 21.89 -7.57 28.36
N PRO A 382 21.33 -6.39 28.68
CA PRO A 382 22.07 -5.31 29.36
C PRO A 382 22.83 -5.76 30.62
N SER A 383 22.16 -6.57 31.46
CA SER A 383 22.75 -7.14 32.68
C SER A 383 23.92 -8.10 32.50
N GLN A 384 24.23 -8.50 31.27
CA GLN A 384 25.32 -9.43 30.93
C GLN A 384 26.43 -8.75 30.13
N ARG A 385 26.28 -7.47 29.78
CA ARG A 385 27.27 -6.76 28.97
C ARG A 385 28.54 -6.53 29.77
N ALA A 386 29.68 -6.84 29.14
CA ALA A 386 30.96 -6.37 29.64
C ALA A 386 31.13 -4.86 29.37
N ALA A 387 32.31 -4.30 29.66
CA ALA A 387 32.59 -2.89 29.40
C ALA A 387 32.34 -2.53 27.92
N GLN A 388 31.31 -1.71 27.66
CA GLN A 388 30.76 -1.47 26.32
C GLN A 388 31.70 -0.66 25.40
N TYR A 389 32.89 -0.28 25.87
CA TYR A 389 33.88 0.49 25.14
C TYR A 389 35.30 -0.03 25.42
N GLN A 390 36.19 0.17 24.46
CA GLN A 390 37.62 -0.09 24.62
C GLN A 390 38.29 1.04 25.43
N ASP A 391 39.34 0.72 26.21
CA ASP A 391 40.02 1.71 27.07
C ASP A 391 40.59 2.90 26.29
N ALA A 392 41.02 2.67 25.04
CA ALA A 392 41.46 3.72 24.13
C ALA A 392 40.39 4.81 23.92
N LEU A 393 39.11 4.42 23.83
CA LEU A 393 38.01 5.36 23.67
C LEU A 393 37.82 6.23 24.91
N ARG A 394 37.95 5.64 26.10
CA ARG A 394 37.89 6.37 27.38
C ARG A 394 39.01 7.41 27.47
N VAL A 395 40.26 7.01 27.23
CA VAL A 395 41.43 7.90 27.25
C VAL A 395 41.26 9.05 26.25
N ALA A 396 40.73 8.75 25.06
CA ALA A 396 40.49 9.77 24.04
C ALA A 396 39.38 10.76 24.44
N ALA A 397 38.30 10.27 25.07
CA ALA A 397 37.21 11.11 25.56
C ALA A 397 37.65 12.05 26.69
N GLU A 398 38.48 11.57 27.62
CA GLU A 398 39.06 12.37 28.69
C GLU A 398 40.01 13.45 28.14
N SER A 399 40.88 13.08 27.19
CA SER A 399 41.85 14.00 26.57
C SER A 399 41.19 15.13 25.79
N LEU A 400 40.15 14.81 24.99
CA LEU A 400 39.41 15.79 24.18
C LEU A 400 38.19 16.38 24.89
N ARG A 401 37.94 16.01 26.15
CA ARG A 401 36.88 16.56 27.01
C ARG A 401 35.47 16.49 26.42
N TYR A 402 35.16 15.40 25.72
CA TYR A 402 33.80 15.10 25.27
C TYR A 402 33.18 13.99 26.12
N CYS A 403 31.85 13.92 26.13
CA CYS A 403 31.12 12.93 26.90
C CYS A 403 30.91 11.64 26.10
N VAL A 404 31.13 10.49 26.73
CA VAL A 404 30.71 9.17 26.25
C VAL A 404 29.65 8.61 27.21
N THR A 405 28.50 8.18 26.70
CA THR A 405 27.45 7.50 27.50
C THR A 405 26.92 6.29 26.75
N THR A 406 26.38 5.31 27.47
CA THR A 406 25.77 4.13 26.85
C THR A 406 24.31 4.36 26.51
N THR A 407 23.82 3.64 25.51
CA THR A 407 22.40 3.57 25.16
C THR A 407 21.55 2.94 26.26
N GLU A 408 22.15 2.12 27.13
CA GLU A 408 21.53 1.59 28.34
C GLU A 408 21.25 2.70 29.36
N GLN A 409 22.24 3.57 29.64
CA GLN A 409 22.04 4.73 30.50
C GLN A 409 20.98 5.68 29.92
N LEU A 410 21.00 5.89 28.60
CA LEU A 410 19.97 6.67 27.91
C LEU A 410 18.57 6.03 28.02
N PHE A 411 18.47 4.71 27.92
CA PHE A 411 17.23 3.96 28.08
C PHE A 411 16.69 4.09 29.51
N HIS A 412 17.54 4.03 30.53
CA HIS A 412 17.14 4.28 31.92
C HIS A 412 16.62 5.70 32.14
N ALA A 413 17.26 6.70 31.53
CA ALA A 413 16.76 8.07 31.56
C ALA A 413 15.39 8.21 30.86
N CYS A 414 15.18 7.51 29.73
CA CYS A 414 13.87 7.48 29.06
C CYS A 414 12.80 6.85 29.95
N ARG A 415 13.13 5.75 30.64
CA ARG A 415 12.22 5.13 31.61
C ARG A 415 11.85 6.10 32.74
N ALA A 416 12.83 6.79 33.31
CA ALA A 416 12.58 7.83 34.32
C ALA A 416 11.65 8.93 33.80
N ALA A 417 11.86 9.40 32.55
CA ALA A 417 10.98 10.40 31.93
C ALA A 417 9.54 9.90 31.76
N LEU A 418 9.36 8.65 31.31
CA LEU A 418 8.04 8.04 31.14
C LEU A 418 7.36 7.75 32.48
N GLU A 419 8.14 7.50 33.54
CA GLU A 419 7.68 7.31 34.92
C GLU A 419 7.40 8.65 35.62
N GLY A 420 7.72 9.79 35.00
CA GLY A 420 7.52 11.14 35.55
C GLY A 420 8.58 11.58 36.57
N ASP A 421 9.73 10.91 36.63
CA ASP A 421 10.86 11.27 37.50
C ASP A 421 11.71 12.38 36.86
N GLU A 422 11.21 13.61 36.99
CA GLU A 422 11.89 14.80 36.47
C GLU A 422 13.28 15.04 37.10
N ALA A 423 13.49 14.60 38.35
CA ALA A 423 14.75 14.80 39.06
C ALA A 423 15.87 13.96 38.42
N THR A 424 15.61 12.68 38.15
CA THR A 424 16.54 11.80 37.45
C THR A 424 16.81 12.28 36.03
N VAL A 425 15.77 12.72 35.32
CA VAL A 425 15.92 13.28 33.95
C VAL A 425 16.78 14.54 33.96
N HIS A 426 16.56 15.46 34.91
CA HIS A 426 17.35 16.68 35.06
C HIS A 426 18.81 16.35 35.38
N ALA A 427 19.06 15.46 36.35
CA ALA A 427 20.41 15.03 36.71
C ALA A 427 21.14 14.39 35.52
N PHE A 428 20.47 13.51 34.77
CA PHE A 428 21.04 12.88 33.58
C PHE A 428 21.42 13.91 32.50
N ARG A 429 20.53 14.86 32.20
CA ARG A 429 20.78 15.96 31.26
C ARG A 429 22.00 16.79 31.63
N GLU A 430 22.10 17.19 32.89
CA GLU A 430 23.25 17.97 33.37
C GLU A 430 24.54 17.19 33.23
N ARG A 431 24.55 15.91 33.60
CA ARG A 431 25.73 15.05 33.47
C ARG A 431 26.16 14.87 32.02
N LEU A 432 25.23 14.61 31.11
CA LEU A 432 25.49 14.49 29.68
C LEU A 432 26.25 15.71 29.12
N LEU A 433 25.90 16.91 29.60
CA LEU A 433 26.46 18.18 29.16
C LEU A 433 27.61 18.71 30.00
N THR A 434 27.96 18.06 31.13
CA THR A 434 29.08 18.49 31.99
C THR A 434 30.20 17.47 32.11
N THR A 435 29.94 16.15 32.02
CA THR A 435 30.95 15.09 32.11
C THR A 435 32.02 15.15 31.02
N GLU A 436 33.29 15.24 31.38
CA GLU A 436 34.41 15.06 30.46
C GLU A 436 34.91 13.61 30.57
N GLY A 437 34.88 12.84 29.48
CA GLY A 437 35.15 11.40 29.51
C GLY A 437 33.88 10.55 29.56
N VAL A 438 33.97 9.37 30.18
CA VAL A 438 32.85 8.41 30.25
C VAL A 438 31.90 8.77 31.39
N LEU A 439 30.60 8.81 31.10
CA LEU A 439 29.53 8.95 32.06
C LEU A 439 29.43 7.68 32.91
N LYS A 440 29.80 7.79 34.19
CA LYS A 440 29.78 6.67 35.15
C LYS A 440 28.34 6.25 35.47
N GLU A 441 28.12 5.01 35.87
CA GLU A 441 26.84 4.64 36.50
C GLU A 441 26.77 5.23 37.92
N ASP A 442 25.55 5.50 38.39
CA ASP A 442 25.30 5.90 39.79
C ASP A 442 25.25 4.68 40.71
#